data_AF-A0A3A0CUN5-F1
#
_entry.id   AF-A0A3A0CUN5-F1
#
_cell.length_a   1.000
_cell.length_b   1.000
_cell.length_c   1.000
_cell.angle_alpha   90.00
_cell.angle_beta   90.00
_cell.angle_gamma   90.00
#
_symmetry.space_group_name_H-M   'P 1'
#
loop_
_entity.id
_entity.type
_entity.pdbx_description
1 polymer ?
#
loop_
_entity_poly.entity_id
_entity_poly.type
_entity_poly.pdbx_seq_one_letter_code
_entity_poly.pdbx_strand_id
1 'polypeptide(L)'
;MSTPQADSKRQQALDRALQQIEKAYGKGSIMQLDANAAPSMDGISTGALSLDIALGGFGVPRGRIVEIFGPESSGKTTLALHIVASAQRGDGVAAFVDAEHALDPAWMKRCGVNPETLLVSQPDCGEQALEITDMLVRSNAVDVIVVDSVAALTPKSELEGEMGQASVGVQARLMSQGMRKLTAGIAKSKTIVIFINQIREKIGVMFGNPETTPGGRALKFYSSIRIDIRRIASIKEGERVTGSQVKARVVKNKVAPPFRETLFDIMFDSGISREGDLIELATKHTLIERQGAWLRYGDVQLGQGKENAKVFLKDNPDLYEEIRRKILEVNGLLLVPGAKTEAAKDARVVGKDEAKVKVDAPGGKTSTPAKGKTALPGKKVAAAAR
;
A
#
# COMPACT_ATOMS: atom_id res chain seq x y z
N MET A 1 24.78 38.20 15.02
CA MET A 1 23.73 38.48 16.03
C MET A 1 22.76 39.48 15.40
N SER A 2 21.60 39.03 14.92
CA SER A 2 20.55 39.91 14.41
C SER A 2 19.89 40.65 15.57
N THR A 3 19.71 41.95 15.42
CA THR A 3 19.10 42.82 16.44
C THR A 3 17.63 42.44 16.69
N PRO A 4 17.14 42.45 17.94
CA PRO A 4 15.76 42.06 18.30
C PRO A 4 14.65 42.78 17.52
N GLN A 5 14.92 44.00 17.03
CA GLN A 5 14.00 44.79 16.22
C GLN A 5 13.78 44.27 14.79
N ALA A 6 14.77 43.59 14.20
CA ALA A 6 14.68 43.05 12.84
C ALA A 6 13.77 41.82 12.79
N ASP A 7 13.84 40.98 13.83
CA ASP A 7 12.98 39.79 13.98
C ASP A 7 11.51 40.18 14.22
N SER A 8 11.25 41.27 14.97
CA SER A 8 9.91 41.81 15.18
C SER A 8 9.23 42.31 13.89
N LYS A 9 9.96 43.05 13.03
CA LYS A 9 9.41 43.52 11.74
C LYS A 9 9.14 42.36 10.77
N ARG A 10 10.00 41.34 10.78
CA ARG A 10 9.83 40.14 9.95
C ARG A 10 8.61 39.33 10.39
N GLN A 11 8.39 39.21 11.70
CA GLN A 11 7.22 38.53 12.25
C GLN A 11 5.92 39.28 11.91
N GLN A 12 5.89 40.61 12.05
CA GLN A 12 4.71 41.40 11.67
C GLN A 12 4.38 41.30 10.17
N ALA A 13 5.39 41.29 9.31
CA ALA A 13 5.19 41.10 7.87
C ALA A 13 4.65 39.70 7.55
N LEU A 14 5.14 38.68 8.25
CA LEU A 14 4.65 37.30 8.15
C LEU A 14 3.18 37.21 8.59
N ASP A 15 2.83 37.76 9.74
CA ASP A 15 1.47 37.71 10.29
C ASP A 15 0.45 38.40 9.36
N ARG A 16 0.85 39.54 8.76
CA ARG A 16 0.02 40.22 7.74
C ARG A 16 -0.17 39.37 6.49
N ALA A 17 0.88 38.71 6.01
CA ALA A 17 0.78 37.82 4.86
C ALA A 17 -0.12 36.62 5.17
N LEU A 18 0.01 36.01 6.36
CA LEU A 18 -0.85 34.92 6.82
C LEU A 18 -2.33 35.34 6.87
N GLN A 19 -2.63 36.51 7.45
CA GLN A 19 -4.00 37.05 7.49
C GLN A 19 -4.57 37.34 6.09
N GLN A 20 -3.75 37.86 5.18
CA GLN A 20 -4.16 38.10 3.79
C GLN A 20 -4.48 36.77 3.07
N ILE A 21 -3.65 35.75 3.28
CA ILE A 21 -3.87 34.42 2.70
C ILE A 21 -5.15 33.80 3.27
N GLU A 22 -5.36 33.83 4.58
CA GLU A 22 -6.59 33.30 5.18
C GLU A 22 -7.84 34.06 4.73
N LYS A 23 -7.76 35.39 4.56
CA LYS A 23 -8.88 36.19 4.05
C LYS A 23 -9.19 35.89 2.59
N ALA A 24 -8.17 35.66 1.76
CA ALA A 24 -8.34 35.40 0.33
C ALA A 24 -8.76 33.96 0.03
N TYR A 25 -8.29 32.99 0.81
CA TYR A 25 -8.42 31.55 0.51
C TYR A 25 -9.14 30.74 1.59
N GLY A 26 -9.60 31.39 2.66
CA GLY A 26 -10.34 30.77 3.77
C GLY A 26 -9.45 30.32 4.93
N LYS A 27 -10.08 30.10 6.09
CA LYS A 27 -9.41 29.59 7.30
C LYS A 27 -8.77 28.24 7.02
N GLY A 28 -7.50 28.07 7.44
CA GLY A 28 -6.74 26.84 7.25
C GLY A 28 -6.09 26.67 5.87
N SER A 29 -6.13 27.69 5.01
CA SER A 29 -5.37 27.72 3.75
C SER A 29 -3.85 27.77 3.96
N ILE A 30 -3.40 28.27 5.11
CA ILE A 30 -2.00 28.25 5.56
C ILE A 30 -1.96 28.04 7.07
N MET A 31 -1.11 27.12 7.53
CA MET A 31 -0.97 26.78 8.94
C MET A 31 0.50 26.49 9.23
N GLN A 32 0.97 26.84 10.43
CA GLN A 32 2.25 26.30 10.91
C GLN A 32 2.04 24.83 11.27
N LEU A 33 2.87 23.96 10.70
CA LEU A 33 2.93 22.56 11.11
C LEU A 33 3.40 22.50 12.57
N ASP A 34 2.52 22.07 13.47
CA ASP A 34 2.93 21.75 14.82
C ASP A 34 3.78 20.47 14.78
N ALA A 35 5.07 20.61 15.12
CA ALA A 35 6.00 19.49 15.14
C ALA A 35 5.70 18.49 16.28
N ASN A 36 4.92 18.90 17.29
CA ASN A 36 4.57 18.10 18.47
C ASN A 36 3.16 17.49 18.39
N ALA A 37 2.29 17.99 17.50
CA ALA A 37 1.04 17.34 17.21
C ALA A 37 1.31 16.12 16.31
N ALA A 38 1.43 14.93 16.91
CA ALA A 38 1.31 13.71 16.13
C ALA A 38 -0.05 13.76 15.42
N PRO A 39 -0.12 13.78 14.08
CA PRO A 39 -1.41 13.72 13.42
C PRO A 39 -2.05 12.41 13.86
N SER A 40 -3.13 12.49 14.65
CA SER A 40 -3.97 11.33 14.96
C SER A 40 -4.57 10.88 13.64
N MET A 41 -3.91 9.90 13.01
CA MET A 41 -4.31 9.45 11.69
C MET A 41 -5.44 8.45 11.86
N ASP A 42 -6.59 8.87 11.38
CA ASP A 42 -7.79 8.06 11.28
C ASP A 42 -7.71 7.19 10.02
N GLY A 43 -8.05 5.91 10.17
CA GLY A 43 -7.96 4.93 9.11
C GLY A 43 -8.93 3.78 9.29
N ILE A 44 -9.18 3.06 8.20
CA ILE A 44 -10.10 1.93 8.14
C ILE A 44 -9.28 0.65 8.11
N SER A 45 -9.58 -0.28 9.01
CA SER A 45 -8.90 -1.58 9.07
C SER A 45 -8.99 -2.32 7.74
N THR A 46 -7.90 -3.00 7.38
CA THR A 46 -7.84 -3.87 6.21
C THR A 46 -8.51 -5.22 6.40
N GLY A 47 -8.93 -5.54 7.63
CA GLY A 47 -9.39 -6.88 8.02
C GLY A 47 -8.24 -7.86 8.32
N ALA A 48 -7.00 -7.53 7.97
CA ALA A 48 -5.80 -8.25 8.38
C ALA A 48 -4.99 -7.37 9.36
N LEU A 49 -4.92 -7.78 10.62
CA LEU A 49 -4.17 -7.07 11.66
C LEU A 49 -2.69 -6.91 11.29
N SER A 50 -2.10 -7.92 10.65
CA SER A 50 -0.70 -7.86 10.22
C SER A 50 -0.48 -6.75 9.22
N LEU A 51 -1.39 -6.61 8.25
CA LEU A 51 -1.34 -5.55 7.25
C LEU A 51 -1.61 -4.19 7.88
N ASP A 52 -2.55 -4.08 8.84
CA ASP A 52 -2.78 -2.84 9.58
C ASP A 52 -1.51 -2.37 10.31
N ILE A 53 -0.80 -3.28 10.98
CA ILE A 53 0.51 -3.00 11.61
C ILE A 53 1.55 -2.58 10.57
N ALA A 54 1.59 -3.24 9.41
CA ALA A 54 2.48 -2.88 8.31
C ALA A 54 2.18 -1.49 7.72
N LEU A 55 0.94 -1.01 7.83
CA LEU A 55 0.53 0.32 7.41
C LEU A 55 0.74 1.40 8.47
N GLY A 56 1.15 1.03 9.70
CA GLY A 56 1.40 1.97 10.80
C GLY A 56 0.38 1.88 11.94
N GLY A 57 -0.45 0.84 11.96
CA GLY A 57 -1.36 0.49 13.07
C GLY A 57 -2.80 0.95 12.92
N PHE A 58 -3.08 1.84 11.97
CA PHE A 58 -4.40 2.45 11.75
C PHE A 58 -5.10 1.93 10.47
N GLY A 59 -4.54 0.91 9.81
CA GLY A 59 -5.07 0.41 8.53
C GLY A 59 -4.89 1.41 7.39
N VAL A 60 -5.90 1.54 6.53
CA VAL A 60 -5.86 2.44 5.37
C VAL A 60 -6.25 3.87 5.79
N PRO A 61 -5.38 4.87 5.62
CA PRO A 61 -5.60 6.24 6.09
C PRO A 61 -6.68 6.95 5.27
N ARG A 62 -7.56 7.65 5.97
CA ARG A 62 -8.63 8.47 5.39
C ARG A 62 -8.10 9.62 4.53
N GLY A 63 -8.89 10.00 3.53
CA GLY A 63 -8.57 11.10 2.62
C GLY A 63 -7.38 10.84 1.70
N ARG A 64 -7.11 9.57 1.39
CA ARG A 64 -5.97 9.16 0.55
C ARG A 64 -6.40 8.22 -0.58
N ILE A 65 -5.60 8.25 -1.64
CA ILE A 65 -5.65 7.29 -2.73
C ILE A 65 -4.78 6.08 -2.36
N VAL A 66 -5.32 4.87 -2.54
CA VAL A 66 -4.63 3.59 -2.32
C VAL A 66 -4.70 2.78 -3.61
N GLU A 67 -3.60 2.11 -3.95
CA GLU A 67 -3.58 1.16 -5.07
C GLU A 67 -3.29 -0.24 -4.54
N ILE A 68 -4.18 -1.19 -4.84
CA ILE A 68 -3.99 -2.62 -4.57
C ILE A 68 -3.78 -3.30 -5.92
N PHE A 69 -2.60 -3.89 -6.12
CA PHE A 69 -2.26 -4.51 -7.40
C PHE A 69 -1.58 -5.85 -7.20
N GLY A 70 -1.63 -6.70 -8.22
CA GLY A 70 -1.14 -8.07 -8.12
C GLY A 70 -1.62 -8.94 -9.28
N PRO A 71 -1.15 -10.20 -9.35
CA PRO A 71 -1.63 -11.18 -10.32
C PRO A 71 -3.14 -11.43 -10.20
N GLU A 72 -3.72 -12.14 -11.15
CA GLU A 72 -5.09 -12.66 -11.03
C GLU A 72 -5.21 -13.62 -9.83
N SER A 73 -6.41 -13.71 -9.25
CA SER A 73 -6.69 -14.59 -8.10
C SER A 73 -5.75 -14.43 -6.89
N SER A 74 -5.12 -13.25 -6.75
CA SER A 74 -4.21 -12.93 -5.64
C SER A 74 -4.92 -12.40 -4.39
N GLY A 75 -6.23 -12.11 -4.47
CA GLY A 75 -7.02 -11.59 -3.36
C GLY A 75 -7.23 -10.07 -3.34
N LYS A 76 -6.94 -9.36 -4.45
CA LYS A 76 -7.12 -7.88 -4.56
C LYS A 76 -8.52 -7.43 -4.17
N THR A 77 -9.54 -7.95 -4.85
CA THR A 77 -10.94 -7.63 -4.60
C THR A 77 -11.36 -8.08 -3.21
N THR A 78 -10.93 -9.26 -2.75
CA THR A 78 -11.20 -9.72 -1.38
C THR A 78 -10.66 -8.74 -0.33
N LEU A 79 -9.41 -8.27 -0.46
CA LEU A 79 -8.85 -7.28 0.44
C LEU A 79 -9.65 -5.96 0.43
N ALA A 80 -10.07 -5.50 -0.75
CA ALA A 80 -10.92 -4.31 -0.86
C ALA A 80 -12.29 -4.51 -0.20
N LEU A 81 -12.91 -5.68 -0.37
CA LEU A 81 -14.18 -6.04 0.28
C LEU A 81 -14.05 -6.08 1.81
N HIS A 82 -12.94 -6.57 2.36
CA HIS A 82 -12.70 -6.52 3.81
C HIS A 82 -12.51 -5.09 4.35
N ILE A 83 -11.91 -4.18 3.55
CA ILE A 83 -11.85 -2.76 3.91
C ILE A 83 -13.26 -2.15 3.89
N VAL A 84 -14.06 -2.46 2.87
CA VAL A 84 -15.47 -2.03 2.77
C VAL A 84 -16.29 -2.55 3.96
N ALA A 85 -16.18 -3.84 4.30
CA ALA A 85 -16.84 -4.43 5.46
C ALA A 85 -16.40 -3.76 6.77
N SER A 86 -15.12 -3.39 6.89
CA SER A 86 -14.61 -2.67 8.06
C SER A 86 -15.13 -1.24 8.15
N ALA A 87 -15.32 -0.56 7.01
CA ALA A 87 -15.97 0.75 6.96
C ALA A 87 -17.43 0.66 7.41
N GLN A 88 -18.20 -0.28 6.87
CA GLN A 88 -19.62 -0.48 7.20
C GLN A 88 -19.82 -0.86 8.67
N ARG A 89 -18.93 -1.68 9.25
CA ARG A 89 -18.96 -2.01 10.69
C ARG A 89 -18.73 -0.80 11.60
N GLY A 90 -18.10 0.25 11.09
CA GLY A 90 -17.94 1.53 11.78
C GLY A 90 -19.02 2.55 11.40
N ASP A 91 -20.19 2.10 10.95
CA ASP A 91 -21.32 2.90 10.47
C ASP A 91 -20.96 3.84 9.29
N GLY A 92 -19.88 3.52 8.57
CA GLY A 92 -19.43 4.26 7.40
C GLY A 92 -20.16 3.86 6.12
N VAL A 93 -20.22 4.78 5.17
CA VAL A 93 -20.80 4.56 3.84
C VAL A 93 -19.74 4.10 2.87
N ALA A 94 -20.02 3.03 2.14
CA ALA A 94 -19.11 2.47 1.15
C ALA A 94 -19.74 2.48 -0.25
N ALA A 95 -18.88 2.68 -1.26
CA ALA A 95 -19.25 2.55 -2.66
C ALA A 95 -18.27 1.65 -3.42
N PHE A 96 -18.77 0.98 -4.44
CA PHE A 96 -18.02 0.11 -5.32
C PHE A 96 -18.35 0.44 -6.79
N VAL A 97 -17.33 0.86 -7.53
CA VAL A 97 -17.37 1.11 -8.97
C VAL A 97 -16.78 -0.12 -9.66
N ASP A 98 -17.66 -1.01 -10.10
CA ASP A 98 -17.35 -2.29 -10.72
C ASP A 98 -17.29 -2.14 -12.24
N ALA A 99 -16.12 -1.74 -12.73
CA ALA A 99 -15.81 -1.68 -14.15
C ALA A 99 -15.47 -3.06 -14.76
N GLU A 100 -15.13 -4.06 -13.95
CA GLU A 100 -14.93 -5.44 -14.43
C GLU A 100 -16.23 -6.24 -14.55
N HIS A 101 -17.36 -5.73 -14.04
CA HIS A 101 -18.66 -6.41 -14.00
C HIS A 101 -18.60 -7.81 -13.37
N ALA A 102 -17.73 -7.97 -12.36
CA ALA A 102 -17.34 -9.27 -11.82
C ALA A 102 -17.72 -9.44 -10.33
N LEU A 103 -18.48 -8.52 -9.74
CA LEU A 103 -18.91 -8.63 -8.35
C LEU A 103 -19.91 -9.76 -8.13
N ASP A 104 -19.56 -10.66 -7.20
CA ASP A 104 -20.47 -11.70 -6.68
C ASP A 104 -21.06 -11.29 -5.32
N PRO A 105 -22.38 -11.04 -5.23
CA PRO A 105 -23.06 -10.74 -3.96
C PRO A 105 -22.90 -11.82 -2.88
N ALA A 106 -22.79 -13.10 -3.25
CA ALA A 106 -22.59 -14.17 -2.29
C ALA A 106 -21.20 -14.08 -1.65
N TRP A 107 -20.17 -13.80 -2.46
CA TRP A 107 -18.81 -13.57 -1.97
C TRP A 107 -18.70 -12.30 -1.11
N MET A 108 -19.38 -11.22 -1.48
CA MET A 108 -19.43 -9.99 -0.67
C MET A 108 -19.95 -10.26 0.74
N LYS A 109 -21.07 -10.99 0.86
CA LYS A 109 -21.65 -11.38 2.16
C LYS A 109 -20.67 -12.23 2.99
N ARG A 110 -19.97 -13.17 2.35
CA ARG A 110 -18.95 -13.99 3.04
C ARG A 110 -17.77 -13.17 3.57
N CYS A 111 -17.37 -12.11 2.86
CA CYS A 111 -16.36 -11.16 3.31
C CYS A 111 -16.87 -10.20 4.41
N GLY A 112 -18.15 -10.29 4.79
CA GLY A 112 -18.77 -9.46 5.82
C GLY A 112 -19.29 -8.11 5.32
N VAL A 113 -19.39 -7.91 4.00
CA VAL A 113 -20.03 -6.72 3.41
C VAL A 113 -21.54 -6.86 3.52
N ASN A 114 -22.22 -5.79 3.92
CA ASN A 114 -23.67 -5.66 3.79
C ASN A 114 -24.02 -5.12 2.39
N PRO A 115 -24.59 -5.94 1.49
CA PRO A 115 -24.89 -5.50 0.13
C PRO A 115 -26.07 -4.53 0.07
N GLU A 116 -26.95 -4.51 1.08
CA GLU A 116 -28.12 -3.62 1.09
C GLU A 116 -27.74 -2.15 1.28
N THR A 117 -26.61 -1.91 1.95
CA THR A 117 -26.08 -0.57 2.23
C THR A 117 -24.90 -0.21 1.34
N LEU A 118 -24.45 -1.11 0.45
CA LEU A 118 -23.33 -0.85 -0.45
C LEU A 118 -23.84 -0.14 -1.71
N LEU A 119 -23.29 1.05 -2.00
CA LEU A 119 -23.55 1.72 -3.27
C LEU A 119 -22.75 1.02 -4.38
N VAL A 120 -23.41 0.51 -5.41
CA VAL A 120 -22.74 -0.14 -6.54
C VAL A 120 -23.01 0.63 -7.82
N SER A 121 -21.96 0.85 -8.62
CA SER A 121 -22.05 1.43 -9.95
C SER A 121 -21.29 0.56 -10.94
N GLN A 122 -21.94 0.29 -12.08
CA GLN A 122 -21.36 -0.44 -13.21
C GLN A 122 -21.29 0.52 -14.41
N PRO A 123 -20.17 1.24 -14.58
CA PRO A 123 -20.03 2.26 -15.62
C PRO A 123 -19.76 1.64 -16.99
N ASP A 124 -20.23 2.31 -18.03
CA ASP A 124 -20.04 1.97 -19.45
C ASP A 124 -18.61 2.30 -19.94
N CYS A 125 -17.97 3.33 -19.36
CA CYS A 125 -16.63 3.75 -19.76
C CYS A 125 -15.79 4.32 -18.60
N GLY A 126 -14.49 4.45 -18.84
CA GLY A 126 -13.53 4.95 -17.85
C GLY A 126 -13.79 6.40 -17.42
N GLU A 127 -14.23 7.27 -18.32
CA GLU A 127 -14.61 8.65 -17.98
C GLU A 127 -15.75 8.67 -16.96
N GLN A 128 -16.83 7.93 -17.25
CA GLN A 128 -18.01 7.84 -16.39
C GLN A 128 -17.65 7.28 -15.01
N ALA A 129 -16.83 6.23 -14.95
CA ALA A 129 -16.36 5.66 -13.70
C ALA A 129 -15.64 6.69 -12.80
N LEU A 130 -14.75 7.49 -13.40
CA LEU A 130 -14.00 8.53 -12.68
C LEU A 130 -14.88 9.73 -12.30
N GLU A 131 -15.88 10.08 -13.11
CA GLU A 131 -16.86 11.12 -12.81
C GLU A 131 -17.77 10.73 -11.65
N ILE A 132 -18.29 9.50 -11.65
CA ILE A 132 -19.07 8.94 -10.53
C ILE A 132 -18.23 8.96 -9.26
N THR A 133 -16.96 8.54 -9.34
CA THR A 133 -16.03 8.60 -8.21
C THR A 133 -15.87 10.04 -7.70
N ASP A 134 -15.69 11.04 -8.58
CA ASP A 134 -15.56 12.45 -8.19
C ASP A 134 -16.84 13.00 -7.54
N MET A 135 -18.02 12.64 -8.06
CA MET A 135 -19.30 13.02 -7.47
C MET A 135 -19.47 12.45 -6.06
N LEU A 136 -19.17 11.16 -5.86
CA LEU A 136 -19.23 10.51 -4.56
C LEU A 136 -18.25 11.14 -3.57
N VAL A 137 -17.01 11.41 -3.98
CA VAL A 137 -16.02 12.14 -3.17
C VAL A 137 -16.54 13.52 -2.77
N ARG A 138 -17.08 14.29 -3.71
CA ARG A 138 -17.57 15.66 -3.47
C ARG A 138 -18.79 15.73 -2.57
N SER A 139 -19.57 14.65 -2.47
CA SER A 139 -20.70 14.56 -1.55
C SER A 139 -20.28 14.65 -0.08
N ASN A 140 -19.02 14.29 0.23
CA ASN A 140 -18.51 14.10 1.61
C ASN A 140 -19.33 13.11 2.45
N ALA A 141 -20.17 12.28 1.82
CA ALA A 141 -21.04 11.32 2.49
C ALA A 141 -20.50 9.88 2.40
N VAL A 142 -19.38 9.65 1.71
CA VAL A 142 -18.82 8.31 1.48
C VAL A 142 -17.45 8.18 2.14
N ASP A 143 -17.26 7.15 2.95
CA ASP A 143 -16.02 6.88 3.69
C ASP A 143 -14.99 6.14 2.84
N VAL A 144 -15.44 5.19 2.01
CA VAL A 144 -14.58 4.40 1.13
C VAL A 144 -15.23 4.15 -0.23
N ILE A 145 -14.45 4.34 -1.29
CA ILE A 145 -14.82 4.03 -2.67
C ILE A 145 -13.79 3.07 -3.24
N VAL A 146 -14.23 1.93 -3.77
CA VAL A 146 -13.40 0.99 -4.52
C VAL A 146 -13.67 1.14 -6.00
N VAL A 147 -12.62 1.18 -6.82
CA VAL A 147 -12.68 1.16 -8.28
C VAL A 147 -12.01 -0.12 -8.76
N ASP A 148 -12.81 -1.08 -9.22
CA ASP A 148 -12.36 -2.40 -9.70
C ASP A 148 -12.68 -2.56 -11.19
N SER A 149 -11.72 -2.44 -12.12
CA SER A 149 -10.31 -2.14 -11.91
C SER A 149 -9.82 -1.07 -12.89
N VAL A 150 -8.64 -0.51 -12.61
CA VAL A 150 -7.99 0.47 -13.49
C VAL A 150 -7.78 -0.09 -14.89
N ALA A 151 -7.55 -1.41 -15.03
CA ALA A 151 -7.36 -2.04 -16.33
C ALA A 151 -8.63 -1.96 -17.19
N ALA A 152 -9.81 -2.01 -16.56
CA ALA A 152 -11.12 -1.94 -17.20
C ALA A 152 -11.64 -0.50 -17.40
N LEU A 153 -10.91 0.53 -16.97
CA LEU A 153 -11.25 1.93 -17.24
C LEU A 153 -10.92 2.30 -18.68
N THR A 154 -11.66 1.72 -19.63
CA THR A 154 -11.47 1.92 -21.06
C THR A 154 -12.09 3.26 -21.48
N PRO A 155 -11.32 4.16 -22.10
CA PRO A 155 -11.84 5.44 -22.58
C PRO A 155 -12.97 5.25 -23.60
N LYS A 156 -13.97 6.13 -23.58
CA LYS A 156 -15.10 6.08 -24.52
C LYS A 156 -14.66 6.01 -25.99
N SER A 157 -13.66 6.80 -26.38
CA SER A 157 -13.13 6.80 -27.75
C SER A 157 -12.50 5.47 -28.17
N GLU A 158 -12.03 4.67 -27.21
CA GLU A 158 -11.45 3.35 -27.47
C GLU A 158 -12.55 2.29 -27.59
N LEU A 159 -13.63 2.41 -26.81
CA LEU A 159 -14.81 1.54 -26.90
C LEU A 159 -15.61 1.73 -28.20
N GLU A 160 -15.72 2.97 -28.68
CA GLU A 160 -16.42 3.31 -29.93
C GLU A 160 -15.55 3.07 -31.18
N GLY A 161 -14.25 2.82 -31.00
CA GLY A 161 -13.30 2.57 -32.08
C GLY A 161 -13.39 1.15 -32.64
N GLU A 162 -12.79 0.94 -33.81
CA GLU A 162 -12.71 -0.40 -34.41
C GLU A 162 -11.63 -1.26 -33.74
N MET A 163 -11.86 -2.57 -33.66
CA MET A 163 -10.84 -3.51 -33.17
C MET A 163 -9.56 -3.42 -34.01
N GLY A 164 -8.43 -3.18 -33.34
CA GLY A 164 -7.13 -3.00 -34.00
C GLY A 164 -6.77 -1.54 -34.31
N GLN A 165 -7.68 -0.59 -34.09
CA GLN A 165 -7.36 0.84 -34.14
C GLN A 165 -6.39 1.21 -33.00
N ALA A 166 -5.32 1.92 -33.34
CA ALA A 166 -4.28 2.26 -32.37
C ALA A 166 -4.72 3.41 -31.44
N SER A 167 -5.01 3.09 -30.18
CA SER A 167 -5.34 4.04 -29.12
C SER A 167 -4.19 4.20 -28.12
N VAL A 168 -3.04 4.71 -28.58
CA VAL A 168 -1.84 4.77 -27.75
C VAL A 168 -1.98 5.78 -26.62
N GLY A 169 -1.96 5.29 -25.38
CA GLY A 169 -1.84 6.11 -24.16
C GLY A 169 -3.09 6.91 -23.78
N VAL A 170 -4.25 6.63 -24.38
CA VAL A 170 -5.51 7.33 -24.06
C VAL A 170 -5.88 7.11 -22.58
N GLN A 171 -5.88 5.86 -22.12
CA GLN A 171 -6.14 5.52 -20.72
C GLN A 171 -5.17 6.20 -19.74
N ALA A 172 -3.89 6.31 -20.07
CA ALA A 172 -2.90 6.98 -19.22
C ALA A 172 -3.17 8.50 -19.08
N ARG A 173 -3.67 9.15 -20.14
CA ARG A 173 -4.09 10.56 -20.10
C ARG A 173 -5.35 10.74 -19.26
N LEU A 174 -6.34 9.87 -19.44
CA LEU A 174 -7.57 9.84 -18.64
C LEU A 174 -7.24 9.73 -17.15
N MET A 175 -6.42 8.74 -16.76
CA MET A 175 -5.99 8.56 -15.37
C MET A 175 -5.24 9.79 -14.84
N SER A 176 -4.37 10.40 -15.65
CA SER A 176 -3.62 11.59 -15.23
C SER A 176 -4.55 12.78 -14.95
N GLN A 177 -5.58 12.96 -15.76
CA GLN A 177 -6.59 14.00 -15.57
C GLN A 177 -7.48 13.70 -14.36
N GLY A 178 -7.97 12.46 -14.24
CA GLY A 178 -8.80 12.01 -13.12
C GLY A 178 -8.10 12.19 -11.78
N MET A 179 -6.86 11.71 -11.65
CA MET A 179 -6.09 11.86 -10.41
C MET A 179 -5.89 13.33 -10.01
N ARG A 180 -5.66 14.22 -10.98
CA ARG A 180 -5.51 15.66 -10.72
C ARG A 180 -6.80 16.28 -10.19
N LYS A 181 -7.97 15.87 -10.69
CA LYS A 181 -9.28 16.35 -10.22
C LYS A 181 -9.64 15.78 -8.85
N LEU A 182 -9.44 14.48 -8.64
CA LEU A 182 -9.88 13.75 -7.45
C LEU A 182 -9.06 14.10 -6.20
N THR A 183 -7.75 14.31 -6.32
CA THR A 183 -6.83 14.37 -5.16
C THR A 183 -7.26 15.41 -4.11
N ALA A 184 -7.64 16.61 -4.53
CA ALA A 184 -8.05 17.66 -3.60
C ALA A 184 -9.40 17.35 -2.93
N GLY A 185 -10.36 16.81 -3.69
CA GLY A 185 -11.66 16.38 -3.16
C GLY A 185 -11.52 15.25 -2.14
N ILE A 186 -10.68 14.27 -2.44
CA ILE A 186 -10.38 13.11 -1.58
C ILE A 186 -9.81 13.58 -0.24
N ALA A 187 -8.81 14.47 -0.27
CA ALA A 187 -8.20 15.00 0.95
C ALA A 187 -9.20 15.79 1.82
N LYS A 188 -10.09 16.58 1.19
CA LYS A 188 -11.08 17.41 1.90
C LYS A 188 -12.21 16.58 2.50
N SER A 189 -12.72 15.60 1.75
CA SER A 189 -13.84 14.73 2.16
C SER A 189 -13.45 13.67 3.17
N LYS A 190 -12.14 13.41 3.33
CA LYS A 190 -11.62 12.26 4.10
C LYS A 190 -12.06 10.89 3.55
N THR A 191 -12.61 10.82 2.33
CA THR A 191 -12.92 9.57 1.65
C THR A 191 -11.64 8.82 1.28
N ILE A 192 -11.63 7.50 1.48
CA ILE A 192 -10.57 6.62 0.95
C ILE A 192 -10.97 6.20 -0.45
N VAL A 193 -10.07 6.35 -1.43
CA VAL A 193 -10.31 5.83 -2.78
C VAL A 193 -9.30 4.75 -3.11
N ILE A 194 -9.79 3.53 -3.27
CA ILE A 194 -9.01 2.34 -3.55
C ILE A 194 -9.13 2.02 -5.04
N PHE A 195 -8.01 2.00 -5.74
CA PHE A 195 -7.92 1.49 -7.10
C PHE A 195 -7.37 0.07 -7.08
N ILE A 196 -8.13 -0.87 -7.60
CA ILE A 196 -7.62 -2.21 -7.89
C ILE A 196 -6.95 -2.17 -9.26
N ASN A 197 -5.80 -2.83 -9.37
CA ASN A 197 -5.06 -2.87 -10.63
C ASN A 197 -4.45 -4.25 -10.89
N GLN A 198 -4.22 -4.54 -12.16
CA GLN A 198 -3.61 -5.78 -12.60
C GLN A 198 -2.12 -5.58 -12.87
N ILE A 199 -1.38 -6.69 -12.92
CA ILE A 199 0.01 -6.68 -13.41
C ILE A 199 0.00 -6.94 -14.92
N ARG A 200 0.89 -6.24 -15.63
CA ARG A 200 1.26 -6.46 -17.04
C ARG A 200 2.78 -6.52 -17.13
N GLU A 201 3.30 -7.11 -18.19
CA GLU A 201 4.74 -7.11 -18.44
C GLU A 201 5.10 -6.09 -19.52
N LYS A 202 6.22 -5.38 -19.33
CA LYS A 202 6.80 -4.54 -20.37
C LYS A 202 7.66 -5.39 -21.29
N ILE A 203 7.25 -5.49 -22.54
CA ILE A 203 8.02 -6.14 -23.60
C ILE A 203 9.37 -5.40 -23.77
N GLY A 204 10.47 -6.15 -23.87
CA GLY A 204 11.80 -5.61 -24.15
C GLY A 204 12.66 -5.24 -22.93
N VAL A 205 12.20 -5.52 -21.70
CA VAL A 205 13.02 -5.35 -20.50
C VAL A 205 13.89 -6.60 -20.28
N MET A 206 15.18 -6.52 -20.60
CA MET A 206 16.15 -7.62 -20.40
C MET A 206 16.80 -7.63 -19.02
N PHE A 207 16.69 -6.55 -18.24
CA PHE A 207 17.30 -6.43 -16.91
C PHE A 207 16.38 -5.67 -15.95
N GLY A 208 16.23 -6.16 -14.71
CA GLY A 208 15.33 -5.60 -13.70
C GLY A 208 13.93 -6.25 -13.67
N ASN A 209 12.97 -5.61 -13.00
CA ASN A 209 11.59 -6.11 -12.93
C ASN A 209 10.78 -5.66 -14.17
N PRO A 210 10.29 -6.58 -15.03
CA PRO A 210 9.48 -6.24 -16.20
C PRO A 210 8.03 -5.85 -15.85
N GLU A 211 7.59 -6.11 -14.62
CA GLU A 211 6.21 -5.88 -14.22
C GLU A 211 5.84 -4.39 -14.20
N THR A 212 4.63 -4.12 -14.65
CA THR A 212 4.03 -2.79 -14.68
C THR A 212 2.54 -2.88 -14.41
N THR A 213 1.91 -1.72 -14.28
CA THR A 213 0.47 -1.62 -13.99
C THR A 213 -0.19 -0.75 -15.06
N PRO A 214 -1.41 -1.11 -15.53
CA PRO A 214 -2.24 -0.29 -16.42
C PRO A 214 -2.53 1.12 -15.87
N GLY A 215 -3.01 2.01 -16.74
CA GLY A 215 -3.35 3.40 -16.38
C GLY A 215 -2.18 4.39 -16.33
N GLY A 216 -1.01 4.01 -16.84
CA GLY A 216 0.17 4.88 -16.89
C GLY A 216 0.85 5.08 -15.53
N ARG A 217 1.52 6.23 -15.34
CA ARG A 217 2.30 6.51 -14.12
C ARG A 217 1.56 7.32 -13.07
N ALA A 218 0.45 7.97 -13.42
CA ALA A 218 -0.24 8.92 -12.55
C ALA A 218 -0.60 8.29 -11.20
N LEU A 219 -1.33 7.18 -11.22
CA LEU A 219 -1.76 6.48 -10.01
C LEU A 219 -0.58 6.17 -9.07
N LYS A 220 0.55 5.70 -9.62
CA LYS A 220 1.76 5.42 -8.82
C LYS A 220 2.27 6.64 -8.04
N PHE A 221 2.14 7.85 -8.57
CA PHE A 221 2.57 9.07 -7.91
C PHE A 221 1.55 9.60 -6.90
N TYR A 222 0.27 9.58 -7.27
CA TYR A 222 -0.83 10.09 -6.46
C TYR A 222 -1.19 9.17 -5.28
N SER A 223 -1.11 7.85 -5.44
CA SER A 223 -1.35 6.91 -4.35
C SER A 223 -0.44 7.17 -3.16
N SER A 224 -1.01 7.27 -1.97
CA SER A 224 -0.25 7.36 -0.72
C SER A 224 0.24 6.00 -0.28
N ILE A 225 -0.56 4.97 -0.54
CA ILE A 225 -0.23 3.58 -0.24
C ILE A 225 -0.33 2.76 -1.54
N ARG A 226 0.63 1.86 -1.74
CA ARG A 226 0.57 0.85 -2.80
C ARG A 226 0.86 -0.51 -2.18
N ILE A 227 -0.03 -1.47 -2.40
CA ILE A 227 0.05 -2.82 -1.87
C ILE A 227 0.18 -3.79 -3.05
N ASP A 228 1.30 -4.50 -3.11
CA ASP A 228 1.50 -5.65 -4.01
C ASP A 228 1.00 -6.91 -3.29
N ILE A 229 -0.05 -7.53 -3.80
CA ILE A 229 -0.67 -8.72 -3.21
C ILE A 229 -0.45 -9.92 -4.13
N ARG A 230 0.03 -11.03 -3.54
CA ARG A 230 0.35 -12.26 -4.27
C ARG A 230 -0.08 -13.49 -3.50
N ARG A 231 -0.73 -14.43 -4.18
CA ARG A 231 -0.93 -15.78 -3.65
C ARG A 231 0.42 -16.51 -3.67
N ILE A 232 0.82 -17.07 -2.53
CA ILE A 232 2.10 -17.78 -2.38
C ILE A 232 1.91 -19.29 -2.18
N ALA A 233 0.80 -19.72 -1.58
CA ALA A 233 0.51 -21.13 -1.36
C ALA A 233 -1.00 -21.40 -1.32
N SER A 234 -1.36 -22.68 -1.42
CA SER A 234 -2.72 -23.16 -1.22
C SER A 234 -2.85 -23.75 0.18
N ILE A 235 -3.93 -23.43 0.87
CA ILE A 235 -4.28 -24.03 2.17
C ILE A 235 -5.14 -25.24 1.88
N LYS A 236 -4.78 -26.40 2.47
CA LYS A 236 -5.45 -27.68 2.23
C LYS A 236 -5.89 -28.31 3.54
N GLU A 237 -7.08 -28.91 3.51
CA GLU A 237 -7.58 -29.82 4.53
C GLU A 237 -7.76 -31.19 3.88
N GLY A 238 -6.87 -32.13 4.22
CA GLY A 238 -6.74 -33.39 3.46
C GLY A 238 -6.39 -33.12 2.00
N GLU A 239 -7.24 -33.59 1.08
CA GLU A 239 -7.07 -33.39 -0.37
C GLU A 239 -7.72 -32.09 -0.89
N ARG A 240 -8.62 -31.48 -0.12
CA ARG A 240 -9.40 -30.31 -0.56
C ARG A 240 -8.63 -29.02 -0.31
N VAL A 241 -8.57 -28.15 -1.31
CA VAL A 241 -8.07 -26.77 -1.15
C VAL A 241 -9.16 -25.92 -0.52
N THR A 242 -8.90 -25.39 0.67
CA THR A 242 -9.86 -24.61 1.48
C THR A 242 -9.56 -23.11 1.49
N GLY A 243 -8.36 -22.72 1.07
CA GLY A 243 -7.97 -21.32 1.00
C GLY A 243 -6.65 -21.06 0.28
N SER A 244 -6.20 -19.82 0.36
CA SER A 244 -4.95 -19.34 -0.21
C SER A 244 -4.16 -18.57 0.84
N GLN A 245 -2.89 -18.91 0.98
CA GLN A 245 -1.96 -18.08 1.73
C GLN A 245 -1.49 -16.95 0.82
N VAL A 246 -1.60 -15.73 1.31
CA VAL A 246 -1.38 -14.50 0.55
C VAL A 246 -0.29 -13.68 1.21
N LYS A 247 0.62 -13.17 0.40
CA LYS A 247 1.64 -12.21 0.77
C LYS A 247 1.23 -10.82 0.30
N ALA A 248 1.18 -9.87 1.23
CA ALA A 248 0.99 -8.46 0.92
C ALA A 248 2.28 -7.68 1.22
N ARG A 249 2.76 -6.91 0.25
CA ARG A 249 3.93 -6.04 0.39
C ARG A 249 3.52 -4.59 0.19
N VAL A 250 3.82 -3.75 1.19
CA VAL A 250 3.57 -2.31 1.12
C VAL A 250 4.71 -1.64 0.34
N VAL A 251 4.61 -1.62 -1.00
CA VAL A 251 5.69 -1.10 -1.86
C VAL A 251 5.78 0.43 -1.87
N LYS A 252 4.75 1.12 -1.38
CA LYS A 252 4.76 2.57 -1.15
C LYS A 252 3.92 2.87 0.08
N ASN A 253 4.46 3.72 0.96
CA ASN A 253 3.75 4.22 2.12
C ASN A 253 4.21 5.67 2.39
N LYS A 254 3.28 6.63 2.32
CA LYS A 254 3.52 8.05 2.65
C LYS A 254 3.18 8.41 4.09
N VAL A 255 2.72 7.44 4.88
CA VAL A 255 2.18 7.66 6.22
C VAL A 255 2.94 6.92 7.31
N ALA A 256 3.59 5.82 6.97
CA ALA A 256 4.49 5.06 7.82
C ALA A 256 5.65 4.51 6.98
N PRO A 257 6.67 3.88 7.60
CA PRO A 257 7.79 3.29 6.86
C PRO A 257 7.31 2.27 5.80
N PRO A 258 7.74 2.39 4.53
CA PRO A 258 7.37 1.46 3.47
C PRO A 258 8.14 0.13 3.54
N PHE A 259 7.85 -0.77 2.60
CA PHE A 259 8.54 -2.05 2.34
C PHE A 259 8.33 -3.15 3.39
N ARG A 260 7.38 -2.97 4.29
CA ARG A 260 6.91 -4.05 5.16
C ARG A 260 6.16 -5.10 4.34
N GLU A 261 6.32 -6.35 4.75
CA GLU A 261 5.68 -7.52 4.15
C GLU A 261 4.90 -8.27 5.23
N THR A 262 3.74 -8.79 4.86
CA THR A 262 2.88 -9.56 5.74
C THR A 262 2.33 -10.77 5.02
N LEU A 263 2.00 -11.79 5.80
CA LEU A 263 1.35 -13.00 5.33
C LEU A 263 0.03 -13.14 6.07
N PHE A 264 -1.04 -13.43 5.33
CA PHE A 264 -2.34 -13.77 5.89
C PHE A 264 -3.06 -14.75 4.97
N ASP A 265 -4.07 -15.40 5.53
CA ASP A 265 -4.81 -16.45 4.85
C ASP A 265 -6.15 -15.91 4.34
N ILE A 266 -6.50 -16.24 3.10
CA ILE A 266 -7.82 -16.02 2.52
C ILE A 266 -8.52 -17.37 2.36
N MET A 267 -9.56 -17.61 3.15
CA MET A 267 -10.39 -18.81 3.13
C MET A 267 -11.54 -18.66 2.13
N PHE A 268 -11.88 -19.72 1.40
CA PHE A 268 -12.93 -19.66 0.36
C PHE A 268 -14.37 -19.62 0.90
N ASP A 269 -14.55 -19.73 2.21
CA ASP A 269 -15.83 -19.65 2.89
C ASP A 269 -16.05 -18.31 3.62
N SER A 270 -14.99 -17.59 3.97
CA SER A 270 -15.03 -16.46 4.91
C SER A 270 -14.10 -15.29 4.59
N GLY A 271 -13.28 -15.38 3.54
CA GLY A 271 -12.34 -14.34 3.17
C GLY A 271 -11.09 -14.31 4.07
N ILE A 272 -10.58 -13.13 4.42
CA ILE A 272 -9.40 -12.95 5.27
C ILE A 272 -9.67 -13.55 6.66
N SER A 273 -8.86 -14.53 7.04
CA SER A 273 -8.92 -15.20 8.34
C SER A 273 -8.28 -14.34 9.44
N ARG A 274 -9.09 -13.55 10.13
CA ARG A 274 -8.68 -12.64 11.23
C ARG A 274 -7.99 -13.37 12.38
N GLU A 275 -8.53 -14.52 12.78
CA GLU A 275 -8.02 -15.33 13.90
C GLU A 275 -6.70 -15.99 13.51
N GLY A 276 -6.61 -16.51 12.28
CA GLY A 276 -5.38 -17.08 11.74
C GLY A 276 -4.23 -16.06 11.67
N ASP A 277 -4.54 -14.83 11.25
CA ASP A 277 -3.58 -13.72 11.21
C ASP A 277 -3.13 -13.31 12.63
N LEU A 278 -4.07 -13.24 13.59
CA LEU A 278 -3.77 -12.97 14.99
C LEU A 278 -2.83 -14.01 15.60
N ILE A 279 -3.12 -15.31 15.37
CA ILE A 279 -2.30 -16.42 15.90
C ILE A 279 -0.88 -16.34 15.36
N GLU A 280 -0.71 -16.08 14.05
CA GLU A 280 0.61 -15.99 13.42
C GLU A 280 1.42 -14.83 14.01
N LEU A 281 0.80 -13.65 14.16
CA LEU A 281 1.43 -12.49 14.80
C LEU A 281 1.79 -12.77 16.26
N ALA A 282 0.86 -13.32 17.04
CA ALA A 282 1.08 -13.63 18.44
C ALA A 282 2.21 -14.67 18.61
N THR A 283 2.29 -15.67 17.73
CA THR A 283 3.38 -16.65 17.73
C THR A 283 4.71 -15.97 17.40
N LYS A 284 4.74 -15.09 16.39
CA LYS A 284 5.93 -14.32 16.02
C LYS A 284 6.43 -13.40 17.14
N HIS A 285 5.52 -12.83 17.93
CA HIS A 285 5.83 -12.00 19.10
C HIS A 285 5.97 -12.81 20.40
N THR A 286 6.05 -14.14 20.33
CA THR A 286 6.21 -15.03 21.50
C THR A 286 5.11 -14.87 22.57
N LEU A 287 3.92 -14.39 22.18
CA LEU A 287 2.75 -14.30 23.05
C LEU A 287 1.96 -15.61 23.08
N ILE A 288 1.95 -16.35 21.96
CA ILE A 288 1.43 -17.71 21.88
C ILE A 288 2.62 -18.66 21.79
N GLU A 289 2.65 -19.64 22.69
CA GLU A 289 3.64 -20.71 22.71
C GLU A 289 3.15 -21.91 21.92
N ARG A 290 4.09 -22.56 21.21
CA ARG A 290 3.83 -23.82 20.51
C ARG A 290 4.53 -24.97 21.23
N GLN A 291 3.76 -25.84 21.85
CA GLN A 291 4.25 -27.07 22.51
C GLN A 291 3.85 -28.28 21.64
N GLY A 292 4.76 -28.68 20.75
CA GLY A 292 4.45 -29.70 19.72
C GLY A 292 3.36 -29.18 18.76
N ALA A 293 2.23 -29.89 18.70
CA ALA A 293 1.07 -29.47 17.92
C ALA A 293 0.12 -28.51 18.67
N TRP A 294 0.32 -28.31 19.98
CA TRP A 294 -0.56 -27.49 20.80
C TRP A 294 -0.15 -26.02 20.82
N LEU A 295 -1.14 -25.13 20.72
CA LEU A 295 -0.98 -23.69 20.88
C LEU A 295 -1.53 -23.26 22.24
N ARG A 296 -0.74 -22.49 22.99
CA ARG A 296 -1.10 -21.98 24.32
C ARG A 296 -0.88 -20.48 24.42
N TYR A 297 -1.74 -19.81 25.17
CA TYR A 297 -1.62 -18.41 25.52
C TYR A 297 -1.63 -18.29 27.06
N GLY A 298 -0.45 -18.07 27.64
CA GLY A 298 -0.27 -18.25 29.08
C GLY A 298 -0.72 -19.64 29.53
N ASP A 299 -1.65 -19.69 30.48
CA ASP A 299 -2.22 -20.95 30.97
C ASP A 299 -3.32 -21.51 30.06
N VAL A 300 -3.89 -20.71 29.16
CA VAL A 300 -5.03 -21.09 28.31
C VAL A 300 -4.55 -21.92 27.12
N GLN A 301 -5.15 -23.08 26.93
CA GLN A 301 -4.90 -23.95 25.79
C GLN A 301 -5.86 -23.58 24.65
N LEU A 302 -5.31 -23.03 23.57
CA LEU A 302 -6.11 -22.54 22.43
C LEU A 302 -6.58 -23.68 21.53
N GLY A 303 -5.78 -24.74 21.39
CA GLY A 303 -6.15 -25.90 20.58
C GLY A 303 -4.95 -26.64 19.99
N GLN A 304 -5.21 -27.83 19.46
CA GLN A 304 -4.22 -28.62 18.73
C GLN A 304 -4.25 -28.21 17.25
N GLY A 305 -3.18 -27.57 16.79
CA GLY A 305 -3.06 -27.03 15.44
C GLY A 305 -3.76 -25.67 15.25
N LYS A 306 -3.45 -25.02 14.13
CA LYS A 306 -3.91 -23.66 13.81
C LYS A 306 -5.43 -23.58 13.63
N GLU A 307 -6.05 -24.58 12.98
CA GLU A 307 -7.49 -24.56 12.70
C GLU A 307 -8.35 -24.64 13.96
N ASN A 308 -8.00 -25.53 14.91
CA ASN A 308 -8.72 -25.61 16.18
C ASN A 308 -8.55 -24.33 17.02
N ALA A 309 -7.35 -23.73 17.01
CA ALA A 309 -7.12 -22.46 17.69
C ALA A 309 -7.91 -21.29 17.07
N LYS A 310 -8.13 -21.30 15.75
CA LYS A 310 -8.99 -20.32 15.07
C LYS A 310 -10.43 -20.41 15.55
N VAL A 311 -10.97 -21.63 15.62
CA VAL A 311 -12.34 -21.87 16.13
C VAL A 311 -12.45 -21.41 17.58
N PHE A 312 -11.48 -21.77 18.43
CA PHE A 312 -11.48 -21.35 19.83
C PHE A 312 -11.48 -19.82 20.00
N LEU A 313 -10.65 -19.09 19.24
CA LEU A 313 -10.62 -17.62 19.31
C LEU A 313 -11.88 -16.97 18.76
N LYS A 314 -12.51 -17.60 17.75
CA LYS A 314 -13.79 -17.14 17.20
C LYS A 314 -14.92 -17.25 18.24
N ASP A 315 -14.91 -18.30 19.05
CA ASP A 315 -15.89 -18.53 20.12
C ASP A 315 -15.58 -17.70 21.39
N ASN A 316 -14.37 -17.13 21.50
CA ASN A 316 -13.91 -16.35 22.66
C ASN A 316 -13.42 -14.95 22.23
N PRO A 317 -14.33 -14.02 21.86
CA PRO A 317 -13.96 -12.70 21.31
C PRO A 317 -13.21 -11.81 22.31
N ASP A 318 -13.46 -11.94 23.61
CA ASP A 318 -12.75 -11.17 24.64
C ASP A 318 -11.25 -11.52 24.67
N LEU A 319 -10.93 -12.82 24.51
CA LEU A 319 -9.55 -13.29 24.44
C LEU A 319 -8.88 -12.85 23.14
N TYR A 320 -9.61 -12.86 22.01
CA TYR A 320 -9.12 -12.33 20.75
C TYR A 320 -8.69 -10.85 20.90
N GLU A 321 -9.53 -10.01 21.49
CA GLU A 321 -9.21 -8.59 21.69
C GLU A 321 -8.08 -8.37 22.70
N GLU A 322 -7.97 -9.20 23.75
CA GLU A 322 -6.84 -9.14 24.68
C GLU A 322 -5.51 -9.40 23.96
N ILE A 323 -5.42 -10.49 23.20
CA ILE A 323 -4.22 -10.85 22.43
C ILE A 323 -3.91 -9.75 21.40
N ARG A 324 -4.94 -9.26 20.69
CA ARG A 324 -4.80 -8.17 19.74
C ARG A 324 -4.23 -6.91 20.39
N ARG A 325 -4.71 -6.54 21.58
CA ARG A 325 -4.19 -5.39 22.33
C ARG A 325 -2.72 -5.57 22.69
N LYS A 326 -2.32 -6.74 23.21
CA LYS A 326 -0.91 -7.02 23.54
C LYS A 326 0.00 -6.97 22.31
N ILE A 327 -0.46 -7.46 21.15
CA ILE A 327 0.29 -7.33 19.89
C ILE A 327 0.50 -5.86 19.52
N LEU A 328 -0.54 -5.03 19.61
CA LEU A 328 -0.45 -3.60 19.31
C LEU A 328 0.48 -2.87 20.30
N GLU A 329 0.46 -3.23 21.58
CA GLU A 329 1.39 -2.71 22.60
C GLU A 329 2.85 -3.05 22.28
N VAL A 330 3.15 -4.32 21.97
CA VAL A 330 4.50 -4.78 21.60
C VAL A 330 5.03 -4.08 20.34
N ASN A 331 4.14 -3.71 19.42
CA ASN A 331 4.49 -2.95 18.22
C ASN A 331 4.56 -1.42 18.43
N GLY A 332 4.32 -0.95 19.66
CA GLY A 332 4.34 0.48 19.99
C GLY A 332 3.20 1.28 19.37
N LEU A 333 2.10 0.62 19.02
CA LEU A 333 0.95 1.20 18.31
C LEU A 333 -0.21 1.58 19.24
N LEU A 334 -0.15 1.16 20.52
CA LEU A 334 -0.99 1.67 21.58
C LEU A 334 -0.18 2.67 22.42
N LEU A 335 -0.60 3.93 22.40
CA LEU A 335 -0.14 4.91 23.38
C LEU A 335 -0.84 4.59 24.71
N VAL A 336 -0.15 3.89 25.60
CA VAL A 336 -0.54 3.88 27.02
C VAL A 336 -0.43 5.32 27.52
N PRO A 337 -1.46 5.92 28.13
CA PRO A 337 -1.34 7.21 28.79
C PRO A 337 -0.24 7.12 29.86
N GLY A 338 0.96 7.67 29.58
CA GLY A 338 2.07 7.74 30.54
C GLY A 338 3.40 7.10 30.13
N ALA A 339 3.49 6.37 29.01
CA ALA A 339 4.77 5.82 28.57
C ALA A 339 5.55 6.85 27.72
N LYS A 340 6.56 7.49 28.33
CA LYS A 340 7.55 8.29 27.59
C LYS A 340 8.37 7.35 26.69
N THR A 341 8.25 7.51 25.38
CA THR A 341 8.95 6.70 24.39
C THR A 341 10.46 6.99 24.39
N GLU A 342 11.27 6.06 24.90
CA GLU A 342 12.75 6.08 24.79
C GLU A 342 13.30 5.38 23.53
N ALA A 343 12.44 4.91 22.62
CA ALA A 343 12.86 4.21 21.40
C ALA A 343 13.26 5.19 20.28
N ALA A 344 14.36 5.93 20.46
CA ALA A 344 14.98 6.73 19.39
C ALA A 344 16.52 6.83 19.46
N LYS A 345 17.20 5.92 20.18
CA LYS A 345 18.67 5.99 20.33
C LYS A 345 19.49 4.95 19.56
N ASP A 346 18.92 3.88 19.03
CA ASP A 346 19.73 2.81 18.40
C ASP A 346 19.91 2.88 16.88
N ALA A 347 19.55 4.00 16.24
CA ALA A 347 19.80 4.19 14.80
C ALA A 347 21.10 4.97 14.47
N ARG A 348 22.03 5.13 15.42
CA ARG A 348 23.21 6.01 15.24
C ARG A 348 24.56 5.42 15.68
N VAL A 349 24.84 4.14 15.43
CA VAL A 349 26.24 3.65 15.44
C VAL A 349 26.46 2.56 14.39
N VAL A 350 26.58 2.93 13.11
CA VAL A 350 27.46 2.22 12.16
C VAL A 350 27.95 3.26 11.15
N GLY A 351 29.23 3.62 11.19
CA GLY A 351 29.80 4.53 10.18
C GLY A 351 30.94 5.41 10.67
N LYS A 352 31.97 4.83 11.27
CA LYS A 352 33.32 5.41 11.27
C LYS A 352 34.31 4.26 11.21
N ASP A 353 34.78 3.96 10.01
CA ASP A 353 36.17 3.60 9.81
C ASP A 353 36.64 4.12 8.45
N GLU A 354 37.81 4.72 8.49
CA GLU A 354 38.41 5.57 7.47
C GLU A 354 39.02 4.75 6.32
N ALA A 355 38.87 5.23 5.10
CA ALA A 355 39.84 4.96 4.02
C ALA A 355 40.06 6.24 3.21
N LYS A 356 41.20 6.87 3.48
CA LYS A 356 41.75 8.05 2.77
C LYS A 356 41.97 7.73 1.28
N VAL A 357 41.49 8.61 0.40
CA VAL A 357 42.07 8.80 -0.93
C VAL A 357 42.32 10.29 -1.14
N LYS A 358 43.60 10.65 -1.16
CA LYS A 358 44.09 11.99 -1.54
C LYS A 358 43.90 12.17 -3.05
N VAL A 359 43.42 13.35 -3.42
CA VAL A 359 43.35 13.85 -4.79
C VAL A 359 44.51 14.83 -4.95
N ASP A 360 45.40 14.59 -5.90
CA ASP A 360 46.33 15.62 -6.39
C ASP A 360 46.30 15.64 -7.93
N ALA A 361 46.27 16.87 -8.45
CA ALA A 361 46.07 17.26 -9.84
C ALA A 361 47.37 17.15 -10.68
N PRO A 362 47.31 17.29 -12.02
CA PRO A 362 48.32 16.78 -12.95
C PRO A 362 49.37 17.82 -13.37
N GLY A 363 50.56 17.34 -13.77
CA GLY A 363 51.55 18.16 -14.49
C GLY A 363 52.85 17.46 -14.88
N GLY A 364 53.04 17.26 -16.19
CA GLY A 364 54.28 17.68 -16.87
C GLY A 364 55.46 16.72 -17.10
N LYS A 365 55.50 16.18 -18.34
CA LYS A 365 56.64 16.13 -19.29
C LYS A 365 57.75 15.04 -19.23
N THR A 366 57.82 14.35 -20.38
CA THR A 366 58.99 13.98 -21.24
C THR A 366 60.00 12.91 -20.79
N SER A 367 60.07 11.80 -21.54
CA SER A 367 61.20 11.45 -22.44
C SER A 367 61.06 10.05 -23.07
N THR A 368 61.13 9.96 -24.39
CA THR A 368 61.54 8.78 -25.20
C THR A 368 63.09 8.86 -25.41
N PRO A 369 63.87 7.86 -25.93
CA PRO A 369 63.48 6.90 -26.98
C PRO A 369 64.15 5.49 -27.05
N ALA A 370 63.52 4.62 -27.88
CA ALA A 370 64.11 3.73 -28.91
C ALA A 370 64.54 2.25 -28.66
N LYS A 371 64.10 1.44 -29.64
CA LYS A 371 64.70 0.27 -30.35
C LYS A 371 64.42 -1.17 -29.87
N GLY A 372 63.93 -1.98 -30.82
CA GLY A 372 64.11 -3.44 -30.86
C GLY A 372 63.11 -4.19 -31.76
N LYS A 373 63.48 -4.44 -33.03
CA LYS A 373 62.74 -5.22 -34.04
C LYS A 373 62.89 -6.73 -33.83
N THR A 374 61.90 -7.53 -34.24
CA THR A 374 61.94 -8.72 -35.18
C THR A 374 60.63 -9.52 -35.02
N ALA A 375 59.76 -9.68 -36.02
CA ALA A 375 59.79 -10.58 -37.20
C ALA A 375 58.70 -11.70 -37.08
N LEU A 376 57.68 -11.62 -37.95
CA LEU A 376 56.77 -12.69 -38.39
C LEU A 376 57.53 -13.71 -39.27
N PRO A 377 57.09 -14.97 -39.51
CA PRO A 377 55.77 -15.39 -40.06
C PRO A 377 55.20 -16.66 -39.38
N GLY A 378 54.01 -17.23 -39.60
CA GLY A 378 52.99 -17.18 -40.65
C GLY A 378 52.56 -18.63 -41.01
N LYS A 379 51.25 -18.96 -40.93
CA LYS A 379 50.44 -20.02 -41.61
C LYS A 379 49.29 -20.47 -40.69
N LYS A 380 48.00 -20.23 -41.02
CA LYS A 380 47.08 -21.02 -41.90
C LYS A 380 46.97 -22.48 -41.42
N VAL A 381 45.82 -23.09 -41.12
CA VAL A 381 44.59 -23.37 -41.90
C VAL A 381 43.52 -23.89 -40.90
N ALA A 382 42.33 -23.30 -40.80
CA ALA A 382 41.00 -23.72 -41.33
C ALA A 382 40.35 -25.03 -40.80
N ALA A 383 39.11 -24.84 -40.31
CA ALA A 383 37.87 -25.62 -40.51
C ALA A 383 37.79 -27.12 -40.13
N ALA A 384 36.76 -27.46 -39.33
CA ALA A 384 35.70 -28.38 -39.76
C ALA A 384 34.54 -28.40 -38.76
N ALA A 385 33.33 -28.49 -39.33
CA ALA A 385 32.05 -28.66 -38.67
C ALA A 385 31.89 -30.05 -38.04
N ARG A 386 31.02 -30.12 -37.02
CA ARG A 386 29.95 -31.12 -36.88
C ARG A 386 28.87 -30.57 -35.97
#